data_AF-A0A258GQS4-F1
#
_entry.id   AF-A0A258GQS4-F1
#
_cell.length_a   1.000
_cell.length_b   1.000
_cell.length_c   1.000
_cell.angle_alpha   90.00
_cell.angle_beta   90.00
_cell.angle_gamma   90.00
#
_symmetry.space_group_name_H-M   'P 1'
#
loop_
_entity.id
_entity.type
_entity.pdbx_description
1 polymer ?
#
loop_
_entity_poly.entity_id
_entity_poly.type
_entity_poly.pdbx_seq_one_letter_code
_entity_poly.pdbx_strand_id
1 'polypeptide(L)'
;MRAGILAAVIMLGACASAPEAVPAGVPDVRTTAGLPAPPQARLYADCVAQAAETRSYQRERDGGTLRFTCTGDTANWFYGALGPWAASQGSEYVADGRTWRFSRKLIKDSYGIDGCSTDGAGDYQCVVILAVGEFIEQLEYEVPRP
;
A
#
# COMPACT_ATOMS: atom_id res chain seq x y z
N MET A 1 -57.75 -35.71 4.59
CA MET A 1 -56.69 -36.69 4.30
C MET A 1 -55.69 -36.05 3.35
N ARG A 2 -54.38 -36.17 3.67
CA ARG A 2 -53.20 -36.05 2.78
C ARG A 2 -52.88 -34.64 2.26
N ALA A 3 -51.88 -33.92 2.77
CA ALA A 3 -50.42 -34.15 2.85
C ALA A 3 -49.67 -33.95 1.51
N GLY A 4 -48.69 -33.04 1.55
CA GLY A 4 -47.49 -33.00 0.70
C GLY A 4 -47.62 -32.16 -0.59
N ILE A 5 -46.59 -31.47 -1.10
CA ILE A 5 -45.14 -31.59 -0.88
C ILE A 5 -44.50 -30.22 -1.24
N LEU A 6 -43.70 -29.68 -0.32
CA LEU A 6 -42.61 -28.73 -0.59
C LEU A 6 -41.53 -29.43 -1.43
N ALA A 7 -41.13 -28.91 -2.60
CA ALA A 7 -39.86 -29.19 -3.28
C ALA A 7 -39.81 -28.36 -4.59
N ALA A 8 -38.75 -27.70 -5.02
CA ALA A 8 -37.39 -27.60 -4.56
C ALA A 8 -36.78 -26.30 -5.13
N VAL A 9 -36.40 -25.37 -4.26
CA VAL A 9 -35.52 -24.23 -4.61
C VAL A 9 -34.20 -24.49 -3.92
N ILE A 10 -33.36 -25.34 -4.50
CA ILE A 10 -31.95 -25.46 -4.13
C ILE A 10 -31.16 -25.68 -5.42
N MET A 11 -31.08 -24.64 -6.24
CA MET A 11 -29.99 -24.54 -7.22
C MET A 11 -28.73 -24.24 -6.40
N LEU A 12 -27.96 -25.30 -6.20
CA LEU A 12 -26.69 -25.33 -5.50
C LEU A 12 -25.78 -24.20 -6.01
N GLY A 13 -25.54 -23.21 -5.17
CA GLY A 13 -24.34 -22.38 -5.24
C GLY A 13 -23.15 -23.28 -4.95
N ALA A 14 -22.67 -23.98 -5.97
CA ALA A 14 -21.37 -24.63 -5.92
C ALA A 14 -20.33 -23.51 -5.93
N CYS A 15 -19.99 -23.04 -4.72
CA CYS A 15 -18.80 -22.23 -4.49
C CYS A 15 -17.63 -22.98 -5.12
N ALA A 16 -17.03 -22.38 -6.14
CA ALA A 16 -15.77 -22.81 -6.72
C ALA A 16 -14.64 -22.54 -5.73
N SER A 17 -14.60 -23.27 -4.62
CA SER A 17 -13.40 -23.40 -3.78
C SER A 17 -12.54 -24.49 -4.40
N ALA A 18 -11.88 -24.16 -5.51
CA ALA A 18 -10.77 -24.98 -5.98
C ALA A 18 -9.69 -24.95 -4.88
N PRO A 19 -9.16 -26.11 -4.46
CA PRO A 19 -8.03 -26.12 -3.54
C PRO A 19 -6.88 -25.33 -4.15
N GLU A 20 -6.27 -24.47 -3.35
CA GLU A 20 -5.12 -23.68 -3.77
C GLU A 20 -4.05 -24.63 -4.32
N ALA A 21 -3.61 -24.38 -5.55
CA ALA A 21 -2.68 -25.28 -6.21
C ALA A 21 -1.35 -25.26 -5.46
N VAL A 22 -1.01 -26.37 -4.80
CA VAL A 22 0.31 -26.53 -4.18
C VAL A 22 1.33 -26.56 -5.32
N PRO A 23 2.30 -25.62 -5.37
CA PRO A 23 3.32 -25.63 -6.40
C PRO A 23 4.06 -26.96 -6.40
N ALA A 24 4.19 -27.58 -7.56
CA ALA A 24 4.94 -28.83 -7.69
C ALA A 24 6.45 -28.56 -7.65
N GLY A 25 7.17 -29.24 -6.76
CA GLY A 25 8.62 -29.17 -6.64
C GLY A 25 9.13 -28.39 -5.44
N VAL A 26 10.45 -28.38 -5.26
CA VAL A 26 11.11 -27.62 -4.19
C VAL A 26 11.07 -26.13 -4.56
N PRO A 27 10.72 -25.21 -3.64
CA PRO A 27 10.77 -23.77 -3.93
C PRO A 27 12.17 -23.33 -4.35
N ASP A 28 12.25 -22.49 -5.40
CA ASP A 28 13.49 -21.81 -5.75
C ASP A 28 13.69 -20.62 -4.82
N VAL A 29 14.66 -20.73 -3.91
CA VAL A 29 14.97 -19.71 -2.90
C VAL A 29 16.04 -18.71 -3.37
N ARG A 30 16.50 -18.81 -4.62
CA ARG A 30 17.50 -17.89 -5.16
C ARG A 30 16.85 -16.52 -5.39
N THR A 31 17.50 -15.47 -4.92
CA THR A 31 17.10 -14.10 -5.22
C THR A 31 17.26 -13.81 -6.72
N THR A 32 16.27 -13.17 -7.32
CA THR A 32 16.40 -12.63 -8.68
C THR A 32 17.53 -11.60 -8.72
N ALA A 33 18.27 -11.52 -9.83
CA ALA A 33 19.26 -10.48 -10.03
C ALA A 33 18.60 -9.09 -9.95
N GLY A 34 19.14 -8.22 -9.10
CA GLY A 34 18.64 -6.86 -8.94
C GLY A 34 18.95 -5.97 -10.15
N LEU A 35 18.11 -4.97 -10.37
CA LEU A 35 18.39 -3.87 -11.29
C LEU A 35 18.95 -2.67 -10.49
N PRO A 36 19.81 -1.82 -11.08
CA PRO A 36 20.22 -0.57 -10.43
C PRO A 36 19.00 0.28 -10.07
N ALA A 37 18.96 0.77 -8.84
CA ALA A 37 17.90 1.67 -8.40
C ALA A 37 18.02 3.02 -9.12
N PRO A 38 16.93 3.56 -9.70
CA PRO A 38 16.97 4.87 -10.32
C PRO A 38 17.07 5.98 -9.23
N PRO A 39 17.53 7.20 -9.57
CA PRO A 39 17.80 8.24 -8.56
C PRO A 39 16.63 8.56 -7.62
N GLN A 40 15.39 8.54 -8.14
CA GLN A 40 14.18 8.83 -7.36
C GLN A 40 13.88 7.76 -6.28
N ALA A 41 14.48 6.57 -6.36
CA ALA A 41 14.32 5.55 -5.31
C ALA A 41 14.80 6.05 -3.94
N ARG A 42 15.74 7.01 -3.92
CA ARG A 42 16.20 7.66 -2.68
C ARG A 42 15.09 8.39 -1.93
N LEU A 43 14.11 8.97 -2.64
CA LEU A 43 12.98 9.66 -2.01
C LEU A 43 12.17 8.72 -1.12
N TYR A 44 11.97 7.49 -1.59
CA TYR A 44 11.27 6.44 -0.86
C TYR A 44 12.10 5.96 0.34
N ALA A 45 13.39 5.69 0.14
CA ALA A 45 14.29 5.24 1.19
C ALA A 45 14.39 6.27 2.33
N ASP A 46 14.58 7.55 2.00
CA ASP A 46 14.73 8.63 2.99
C ASP A 46 13.41 8.86 3.76
N CYS A 47 12.26 8.73 3.09
CA CYS A 47 10.95 8.79 3.75
C CYS A 47 10.73 7.63 4.72
N VAL A 48 11.01 6.39 4.28
CA VAL A 48 10.89 5.18 5.13
C VAL A 48 11.87 5.25 6.31
N ALA A 49 13.09 5.73 6.09
CA ALA A 49 14.09 5.91 7.15
C ALA A 49 13.60 6.90 8.22
N GLN A 50 13.12 8.08 7.82
CA GLN A 50 12.57 9.06 8.76
C GLN A 50 11.34 8.51 9.50
N ALA A 51 10.44 7.83 8.78
CA ALA A 51 9.27 7.21 9.38
C ALA A 51 9.64 6.14 10.42
N ALA A 52 10.67 5.33 10.14
CA ALA A 52 11.16 4.33 11.08
C ALA A 52 11.77 4.98 12.34
N GLU A 53 12.58 6.02 12.17
CA GLU A 53 13.20 6.77 13.27
C GLU A 53 12.15 7.42 14.18
N THR A 54 11.11 8.00 13.59
CA THR A 54 10.03 8.71 14.30
C THR A 54 8.85 7.81 14.70
N ARG A 55 8.90 6.52 14.37
CA ARG A 55 7.79 5.56 14.53
C ARG A 55 6.49 6.01 13.85
N SER A 56 6.61 6.73 12.76
CA SER A 56 5.48 7.25 11.98
C SER A 56 5.10 6.25 10.89
N TYR A 57 4.72 5.04 11.30
CA TYR A 57 4.22 4.01 10.39
C TYR A 57 3.06 3.24 11.01
N GLN A 58 2.15 2.78 10.16
CA GLN A 58 0.94 2.07 10.58
C GLN A 58 0.53 1.02 9.55
N ARG A 59 -0.16 -0.01 10.03
CA ARG A 59 -0.84 -0.98 9.17
C ARG A 59 -2.04 -0.33 8.49
N GLU A 60 -2.21 -0.65 7.22
CA GLU A 60 -3.39 -0.26 6.45
C GLU A 60 -4.55 -1.23 6.65
N ARG A 61 -5.75 -0.79 6.25
CA ARG A 61 -7.00 -1.54 6.46
C ARG A 61 -7.07 -2.89 5.75
N ASP A 62 -6.19 -3.16 4.80
CA ASP A 62 -6.15 -4.42 4.05
C ASP A 62 -5.36 -5.52 4.74
N GLY A 63 -4.61 -5.18 5.79
CA GLY A 63 -3.78 -6.13 6.52
C GLY A 63 -2.53 -6.62 5.79
N GLY A 64 -2.32 -6.27 4.52
CA GLY A 64 -1.13 -6.63 3.75
C GLY A 64 -0.12 -5.49 3.55
N THR A 65 -0.47 -4.25 3.92
CA THR A 65 0.37 -3.08 3.64
C THR A 65 0.71 -2.24 4.87
N LEU A 66 1.89 -1.62 4.83
CA LEU A 66 2.35 -0.61 5.78
C LEU A 66 2.40 0.76 5.12
N ARG A 67 1.87 1.77 5.81
CA ARG A 67 2.03 3.19 5.47
C ARG A 67 3.12 3.80 6.32
N PHE A 68 4.16 4.29 5.68
CA PHE A 68 5.23 5.08 6.29
C PHE A 68 4.98 6.56 5.99
N THR A 69 5.04 7.43 7.02
CA THR A 69 4.79 8.86 6.88
C THR A 69 6.06 9.65 7.20
N CYS A 70 6.45 10.53 6.29
CA CYS A 70 7.52 11.50 6.49
C CYS A 70 6.97 12.93 6.37
N THR A 71 7.63 13.89 7.02
CA THR A 71 7.22 15.31 7.08
C THR A 71 8.43 16.24 6.95
N GLY A 72 8.19 17.56 6.90
CA GLY A 72 9.23 18.58 6.88
C GLY A 72 10.11 18.52 5.63
N ASP A 73 11.42 18.70 5.78
CA ASP A 73 12.36 18.79 4.65
C ASP A 73 12.36 17.55 3.74
N THR A 74 12.30 16.35 4.35
CA THR A 74 12.20 15.09 3.59
C THR A 74 10.94 15.05 2.73
N ALA A 75 9.80 15.45 3.29
CA ALA A 75 8.54 15.48 2.55
C ALA A 75 8.50 16.61 1.51
N ASN A 76 9.07 17.79 1.81
CA ASN A 76 9.19 18.90 0.86
C ASN A 76 10.00 18.47 -0.37
N TRP A 77 11.15 17.85 -0.16
CA TRP A 77 11.99 17.36 -1.25
C TRP A 77 11.26 16.33 -2.11
N PHE A 78 10.59 15.37 -1.49
CA PHE A 78 9.80 14.38 -2.22
C PHE A 78 8.63 15.02 -2.97
N TYR A 79 7.85 15.91 -2.34
CA TYR A 79 6.76 16.63 -2.98
C TYR A 79 7.22 17.44 -4.20
N GLY A 80 8.37 18.11 -4.10
CA GLY A 80 9.01 18.83 -5.19
C GLY A 80 9.42 17.91 -6.34
N ALA A 81 10.12 16.81 -6.03
CA ALA A 81 10.57 15.84 -7.02
C ALA A 81 9.42 15.11 -7.72
N LEU A 82 8.30 14.88 -7.02
CA LEU A 82 7.10 14.24 -7.57
C LEU A 82 6.31 15.16 -8.50
N GLY A 83 6.49 16.48 -8.43
CA GLY A 83 5.73 17.49 -9.16
C GLY A 83 5.66 17.27 -10.68
N PRO A 84 6.79 17.21 -11.39
CA PRO A 84 6.78 17.00 -12.84
C PRO A 84 6.10 15.69 -13.26
N TRP A 85 6.32 14.62 -12.49
CA TRP A 85 5.66 13.34 -12.72
C TRP A 85 4.15 13.45 -12.54
N ALA A 86 3.70 13.97 -11.39
CA ALA A 86 2.28 14.09 -11.09
C ALA A 86 1.53 14.95 -12.11
N ALA A 87 2.15 16.05 -12.56
CA ALA A 87 1.61 16.89 -13.63
C ALA A 87 1.48 16.09 -14.95
N SER A 88 2.50 15.30 -15.31
CA SER A 88 2.47 14.47 -16.54
C SER A 88 1.41 13.36 -16.51
N GLN A 89 1.11 12.82 -15.32
CA GLN A 89 0.16 11.72 -15.13
C GLN A 89 -1.27 12.21 -14.87
N GLY A 90 -1.46 13.51 -14.65
CA GLY A 90 -2.73 14.05 -14.15
C GLY A 90 -3.10 13.47 -12.79
N SER A 91 -2.11 13.34 -11.89
CA SER A 91 -2.25 12.81 -10.52
C SER A 91 -1.99 13.88 -9.45
N GLU A 92 -2.18 15.14 -9.80
CA GLU A 92 -2.23 16.28 -8.86
C GLU A 92 -3.70 16.66 -8.58
N TYR A 93 -4.01 16.92 -7.31
CA TYR A 93 -5.37 17.24 -6.86
C TYR A 93 -5.32 18.32 -5.78
N VAL A 94 -6.37 19.14 -5.68
CA VAL A 94 -6.54 20.08 -4.56
C VAL A 94 -7.76 19.65 -3.76
N ALA A 95 -7.56 19.31 -2.49
CA ALA A 95 -8.60 18.83 -1.59
C ALA A 95 -8.24 19.14 -0.14
N ASP A 96 -9.26 19.46 0.68
CA ASP A 96 -9.12 19.72 2.12
C ASP A 96 -8.07 20.78 2.47
N GLY A 97 -7.98 21.83 1.63
CA GLY A 97 -7.01 22.91 1.80
C GLY A 97 -5.57 22.54 1.47
N ARG A 98 -5.34 21.37 0.84
CA ARG A 98 -4.01 20.89 0.48
C ARG A 98 -3.92 20.59 -1.02
N THR A 99 -2.73 20.78 -1.56
CA THR A 99 -2.36 20.25 -2.88
C THR A 99 -1.70 18.89 -2.68
N TRP A 100 -2.25 17.87 -3.35
CA TRP A 100 -1.81 16.49 -3.31
C TRP A 100 -1.16 16.10 -4.63
N ARG A 101 -0.09 15.30 -4.57
CA ARG A 101 0.60 14.71 -5.71
C ARG A 101 0.79 13.23 -5.45
N PHE A 102 0.37 12.39 -6.38
CA PHE A 102 0.47 10.93 -6.24
C PHE A 102 1.38 10.32 -7.28
N SER A 103 2.03 9.20 -6.92
CA SER A 103 2.88 8.41 -7.83
C SER A 103 2.09 7.78 -8.98
N ARG A 104 0.75 7.68 -8.85
CA ARG A 104 -0.19 7.21 -9.87
C ARG A 104 -1.49 7.99 -9.80
N LYS A 105 -2.25 7.98 -10.88
CA LYS A 105 -3.59 8.60 -10.92
C LYS A 105 -4.54 7.86 -9.96
N LEU A 106 -5.31 8.62 -9.19
CA LEU A 106 -6.33 8.05 -8.33
C LEU A 106 -7.52 7.56 -9.16
N ILE A 107 -8.00 6.36 -8.85
CA ILE A 107 -9.23 5.81 -9.44
C ILE A 107 -10.43 6.07 -8.54
N LYS A 108 -10.28 5.80 -7.23
CA LYS A 108 -11.35 5.97 -6.22
C LYS A 108 -10.85 6.70 -4.99
N ASP A 109 -9.73 6.26 -4.42
CA ASP A 109 -9.09 6.83 -3.24
C ASP A 109 -7.56 6.67 -3.34
N SER A 110 -6.83 7.16 -2.34
CA SER A 110 -5.36 7.09 -2.22
C SER A 110 -4.84 5.76 -1.65
N TYR A 111 -5.72 4.80 -1.43
CA TYR A 111 -5.35 3.54 -0.81
C TYR A 111 -4.36 2.76 -1.69
N GLY A 112 -3.24 2.32 -1.11
CA GLY A 112 -2.18 1.61 -1.83
C GLY A 112 -1.35 2.49 -2.77
N ILE A 113 -1.47 3.82 -2.69
CA ILE A 113 -0.79 4.77 -3.58
C ILE A 113 0.06 5.72 -2.76
N ASP A 114 1.35 5.81 -3.11
CA ASP A 114 2.25 6.79 -2.52
C ASP A 114 1.87 8.20 -2.96
N GLY A 115 1.98 9.15 -2.03
CA GLY A 115 1.65 10.53 -2.34
C GLY A 115 2.21 11.51 -1.33
N CYS A 116 2.27 12.76 -1.76
CA CYS A 116 2.72 13.89 -0.97
C CYS A 116 1.68 14.98 -0.99
N SER A 117 1.63 15.80 0.05
CA SER A 117 0.75 16.96 0.13
C SER A 117 1.42 18.14 0.80
N THR A 118 0.91 19.33 0.49
CA THR A 118 1.25 20.58 1.19
C THR A 118 0.04 21.48 1.36
N ASP A 119 0.02 22.26 2.43
CA ASP A 119 -0.94 23.36 2.65
C ASP A 119 -0.56 24.67 1.93
N GLY A 120 0.63 24.71 1.31
CA GLY A 120 1.18 25.91 0.66
C GLY A 120 1.81 26.93 1.62
N ALA A 121 1.75 26.70 2.94
CA ALA A 121 2.37 27.53 3.98
C ALA A 121 3.66 26.91 4.55
N GLY A 122 4.07 25.75 4.03
CA GLY A 122 5.30 25.06 4.41
C GLY A 122 5.08 23.76 5.18
N ASP A 123 3.83 23.36 5.44
CA ASP A 123 3.55 22.01 5.92
C ASP A 123 3.61 21.04 4.75
N TYR A 124 4.49 20.05 4.84
CA TYR A 124 4.67 18.99 3.86
C TYR A 124 4.56 17.64 4.54
N GLN A 125 3.78 16.75 3.92
CA GLN A 125 3.60 15.37 4.38
C GLN A 125 3.63 14.44 3.17
N CYS A 126 4.40 13.36 3.26
CA CYS A 126 4.38 12.27 2.28
C CYS A 126 4.10 10.93 2.95
N VAL A 127 3.47 10.05 2.19
CA VAL A 127 3.19 8.66 2.57
C VAL A 127 3.78 7.71 1.52
N VAL A 128 4.43 6.65 1.99
CA VAL A 128 4.91 5.52 1.19
C VAL A 128 4.20 4.26 1.65
N ILE A 129 3.59 3.53 0.72
CA ILE A 129 2.85 2.30 0.99
C ILE A 129 3.67 1.09 0.52
N LEU A 130 4.01 0.19 1.44
CA LEU A 130 4.74 -1.03 1.14
C LEU A 130 3.86 -2.25 1.37
N ALA A 131 3.79 -3.14 0.38
CA ALA A 131 3.22 -4.47 0.55
C ALA A 131 4.22 -5.35 1.32
N VAL A 132 3.77 -5.89 2.45
CA VAL A 132 4.58 -6.71 3.36
C VAL A 132 3.95 -8.06 3.66
N GLY A 133 2.72 -8.30 3.18
CA GLY A 133 2.01 -9.57 3.30
C GLY A 133 1.40 -9.82 4.68
N GLU A 134 0.82 -11.00 4.85
CA GLU A 134 -0.03 -11.35 6.00
C GLU A 134 0.71 -11.46 7.34
N PHE A 135 2.05 -11.46 7.33
CA PHE A 135 2.85 -11.53 8.55
C PHE A 135 2.47 -10.44 9.56
N ILE A 136 2.18 -9.23 9.06
CA ILE A 136 1.85 -8.09 9.91
C ILE A 136 0.40 -8.09 10.42
N GLU A 137 -0.42 -9.07 10.01
CA GLU A 137 -1.76 -9.29 10.58
C GLU A 137 -1.72 -10.06 11.89
N GLN A 138 -0.62 -10.77 12.18
CA GLN A 138 -0.46 -11.53 13.41
C GLN A 138 -0.17 -10.58 14.58
N LEU A 139 -1.21 -9.93 15.11
CA LEU A 139 -1.07 -8.91 16.17
C LEU A 139 -0.51 -9.45 17.49
N GLU A 140 -0.59 -10.76 17.71
CA GLU A 140 -0.07 -11.45 18.89
C GLU A 140 1.37 -11.96 18.70
N TYR A 141 1.97 -11.73 17.52
CA TYR A 141 3.32 -12.18 17.23
C TYR A 141 4.35 -11.37 18.05
N GLU A 142 5.12 -12.07 18.89
CA GLU A 142 6.23 -11.47 19.62
C GLU A 142 7.49 -11.43 18.76
N VAL A 143 7.98 -10.23 18.44
CA VAL A 143 9.26 -10.04 17.75
C VAL A 143 10.39 -10.40 18.72
N PRO A 144 11.19 -11.46 18.45
CA PRO A 144 12.32 -11.81 19.31
C PRO A 144 13.33 -10.66 19.33
N ARG A 145 13.81 -10.30 20.53
CA ARG A 145 14.88 -9.31 20.63
C ARG A 145 16.18 -9.92 20.09
N PRO A 146 16.94 -9.18 19.26
CA PRO A 146 18.27 -9.60 18.83
C PRO A 146 19.25 -9.69 20.00
#